data_AF-A0A7Y2GUI7-F1
#
_entry.id   AF-A0A7Y2GUI7-F1
#
_cell.length_a   1.000
_cell.length_b   1.000
_cell.length_c   1.000
_cell.angle_alpha   90.00
_cell.angle_beta   90.00
_cell.angle_gamma   90.00
#
_symmetry.space_group_name_H-M   'P 1'
#
loop_
_entity.id
_entity.type
_entity.pdbx_description
1 polymer ?
#
loop_
_entity_poly.entity_id
_entity_poly.type
_entity_poly.pdbx_seq_one_letter_code
_entity_poly.pdbx_strand_id
1 'polypeptide(L)'
;MNPRTRRLTIIAQDPEIKKDGKILRARVEIPAEEFEPGPNGYRVQLIDYDVSTNTLYIPTPYDEPLDGVYPDPFEEEEDPELLSNPNFHCQNVYAIVMRTLAKFEFALGRRVNWSFDGHQLKVAPHAFADANAFYSRDDRALLFG
;
A
#
# COMPACT_ATOMS: atom_id res chain seq x y z
N MET A 1 -24.44 -5.25 -3.71
CA MET A 1 -23.62 -6.06 -2.77
C MET A 1 -22.19 -5.60 -2.97
N ASN A 2 -21.50 -5.15 -1.93
CA ASN A 2 -20.12 -4.67 -2.08
C ASN A 2 -19.21 -5.84 -2.49
N PRO A 3 -18.29 -5.64 -3.44
CA PRO A 3 -17.42 -6.71 -3.89
C PRO A 3 -16.47 -7.11 -2.74
N ARG A 4 -16.10 -8.39 -2.71
CA ARG A 4 -15.24 -8.95 -1.65
C ARG A 4 -13.76 -8.57 -1.81
N THR A 5 -13.38 -8.12 -2.99
CA THR A 5 -12.03 -7.73 -3.34
C THR A 5 -12.05 -6.38 -4.05
N ARG A 6 -10.91 -5.67 -3.98
CA ARG A 6 -10.62 -4.53 -4.82
C ARG A 6 -9.30 -4.74 -5.53
N ARG A 7 -9.18 -4.21 -6.74
CA ARG A 7 -7.96 -4.26 -7.55
C ARG A 7 -7.26 -2.93 -7.45
N LEU A 8 -5.97 -2.95 -7.13
CA LEU A 8 -5.13 -1.75 -7.06
C LEU A 8 -3.89 -1.93 -7.91
N THR A 9 -3.48 -0.86 -8.57
CA THR A 9 -2.25 -0.77 -9.37
C THR A 9 -1.06 -0.71 -8.43
N ILE A 10 -0.04 -1.49 -8.78
CA ILE A 10 1.26 -1.52 -8.12
C ILE A 10 2.38 -1.43 -9.17
N ILE A 11 3.55 -0.99 -8.71
CA ILE A 11 4.80 -1.20 -9.42
C ILE A 11 5.22 -2.65 -9.17
N ALA A 12 5.30 -3.46 -10.23
CA ALA A 12 5.54 -4.89 -10.14
C ALA A 12 7.02 -5.26 -9.95
N GLN A 13 7.92 -4.36 -10.35
CA GLN A 13 9.36 -4.52 -10.24
C GLN A 13 10.04 -3.16 -10.14
N ASP A 14 11.30 -3.13 -9.72
CA ASP A 14 12.13 -1.92 -9.68
C ASP A 14 11.89 -1.02 -10.93
N PRO A 15 11.56 0.28 -10.74
CA PRO A 15 11.29 1.21 -11.84
C PRO A 15 12.43 1.38 -12.86
N GLU A 16 13.66 1.04 -12.49
CA GLU A 16 14.80 1.00 -13.43
C GLU A 16 14.65 -0.11 -14.48
N ILE A 17 13.90 -1.18 -14.15
CA ILE A 17 13.64 -2.30 -15.04
C ILE A 17 12.39 -1.99 -15.89
N LYS A 18 12.65 -1.61 -17.13
CA LYS A 18 11.63 -1.19 -18.10
C LYS A 18 11.45 -2.20 -19.22
N LYS A 19 10.23 -2.25 -19.76
CA LYS A 19 9.90 -2.97 -20.99
C LYS A 19 9.26 -1.98 -21.97
N ASP A 20 9.80 -1.92 -23.18
CA ASP A 20 9.33 -1.00 -24.23
C ASP A 20 9.26 0.48 -23.76
N GLY A 21 10.22 0.87 -22.90
CA GLY A 21 10.31 2.22 -22.33
C GLY A 21 9.39 2.51 -21.14
N LYS A 22 8.52 1.57 -20.75
CA LYS A 22 7.58 1.72 -19.63
C LYS A 22 7.98 0.90 -18.41
N ILE A 23 7.65 1.36 -17.22
CA ILE A 23 7.86 0.59 -15.98
C ILE A 23 6.93 -0.63 -15.96
N LEU A 24 7.35 -1.68 -15.27
CA LEU A 24 6.51 -2.86 -15.09
C LEU A 24 5.47 -2.61 -14.00
N ARG A 25 4.19 -2.58 -14.41
CA ARG A 25 3.04 -2.43 -13.50
C ARG A 25 2.23 -3.72 -13.43
N ALA A 26 1.48 -3.90 -12.34
CA ALA A 26 0.49 -4.96 -12.21
C ALA A 26 -0.74 -4.46 -11.45
N ARG A 27 -1.87 -5.17 -11.61
CA ARG A 27 -3.05 -4.98 -10.76
C ARG A 27 -3.17 -6.17 -9.83
N VAL A 28 -3.23 -5.91 -8.53
CA VAL A 28 -3.35 -6.95 -7.50
C VAL A 28 -4.70 -6.90 -6.83
N GLU A 29 -5.30 -8.07 -6.65
CA GLU A 29 -6.53 -8.21 -5.86
C GLU A 29 -6.19 -8.31 -4.36
N ILE A 30 -6.76 -7.40 -3.58
CA ILE A 30 -6.69 -7.41 -2.12
C ILE A 30 -8.11 -7.55 -1.54
N PRO A 31 -8.26 -8.03 -0.29
CA PRO A 31 -9.55 -8.00 0.39
C PRO A 31 -10.13 -6.59 0.38
N ALA A 32 -11.41 -6.47 0.04
CA ALA A 32 -12.13 -5.21 0.16
C ALA A 32 -12.50 -5.01 1.63
N GLU A 33 -11.74 -4.14 2.30
CA GLU A 33 -12.11 -3.59 3.59
C GLU A 33 -12.52 -2.13 3.46
N GLU A 34 -13.30 -1.67 4.45
CA GLU A 34 -13.48 -0.25 4.69
C GLU A 34 -12.17 0.28 5.30
N PHE A 35 -11.65 1.35 4.73
CA PHE A 35 -10.45 2.00 5.23
C PHE A 35 -10.54 3.51 5.07
N GLU A 36 -9.95 4.25 6.00
CA GLU A 36 -9.86 5.70 5.92
C GLU A 36 -8.85 6.11 4.84
N PRO A 37 -8.92 7.36 4.32
CA PRO A 37 -7.92 7.89 3.40
C PRO A 37 -6.49 7.65 3.89
N GLY A 38 -5.58 7.37 2.96
CA GLY A 38 -4.17 7.16 3.29
C GLY A 38 -3.62 5.76 3.06
N PRO A 39 -4.36 4.84 2.42
CA PRO A 39 -5.31 3.86 3.01
C PRO A 39 -4.98 3.37 4.44
N ASN A 40 -5.98 3.39 5.33
CA ASN A 40 -5.87 2.90 6.72
C ASN A 40 -6.96 1.87 7.06
N GLY A 41 -6.59 0.60 7.02
CA GLY A 41 -7.53 -0.52 7.15
C GLY A 41 -7.39 -1.31 8.44
N TYR A 42 -8.09 -2.44 8.57
CA TYR A 42 -8.16 -3.19 9.82
C TYR A 42 -6.84 -3.84 10.23
N ARG A 43 -5.98 -4.11 9.25
CA ARG A 43 -4.74 -4.87 9.41
C ARG A 43 -3.49 -4.02 9.29
N VAL A 44 -3.58 -2.91 8.56
CA VAL A 44 -2.45 -2.07 8.17
C VAL A 44 -2.85 -0.62 8.26
N GLN A 45 -1.99 0.19 8.87
CA GLN A 45 -2.13 1.64 8.96
C GLN A 45 -0.93 2.29 8.27
N LEU A 46 -1.20 3.20 7.33
CA LEU A 46 -0.20 3.99 6.65
C LEU A 46 0.05 5.29 7.42
N ILE A 47 1.33 5.59 7.63
CA ILE A 47 1.82 6.80 8.26
C ILE A 47 2.67 7.52 7.24
N ASP A 48 2.05 8.43 6.50
CA ASP A 48 2.72 9.16 5.42
C ASP A 48 3.28 10.50 5.88
N TYR A 49 4.28 10.42 6.75
CA TYR A 49 5.07 11.55 7.20
C TYR A 49 6.51 11.37 6.72
N ASP A 50 6.94 12.25 5.82
CA ASP A 50 8.30 12.33 5.34
C ASP A 50 9.17 13.04 6.37
N VAL A 51 9.99 12.25 7.07
CA VAL A 51 10.93 12.74 8.09
C VAL A 51 12.03 13.61 7.48
N SER A 52 12.43 13.34 6.25
CA SER A 52 13.53 14.05 5.59
C SER A 52 13.17 15.48 5.20
N THR A 53 11.89 15.70 4.84
CA THR A 53 11.37 17.02 4.48
C THR A 53 10.47 17.64 5.55
N ASN A 54 10.20 16.94 6.65
CA ASN A 54 9.25 17.34 7.69
C ASN A 54 7.85 17.63 7.11
N THR A 55 7.38 16.73 6.23
CA THR A 55 6.12 16.89 5.50
C THR A 55 5.14 15.81 5.89
N LEU A 56 3.95 16.20 6.37
CA LEU A 56 2.80 15.30 6.49
C LEU A 56 1.96 15.43 5.22
N TYR A 57 1.89 14.37 4.41
CA TYR A 57 1.12 14.40 3.17
C TYR A 57 -0.38 14.34 3.44
N ILE A 58 -1.16 15.00 2.56
CA ILE A 58 -2.61 14.95 2.61
C ILE A 58 -3.05 13.64 1.93
N PRO A 59 -3.73 12.74 2.65
CA PRO A 59 -4.13 11.45 2.12
C PRO A 59 -5.21 11.57 1.05
N THR A 60 -5.03 10.87 -0.07
CA THR A 60 -6.06 10.73 -1.11
C THR A 60 -7.20 9.83 -0.63
N PRO A 61 -8.48 10.27 -0.73
CA PRO A 61 -9.64 9.42 -0.45
C PRO A 61 -9.85 8.38 -1.56
N TYR A 62 -10.52 7.28 -1.22
CA TYR A 62 -10.90 6.25 -2.17
C TYR A 62 -12.41 6.25 -2.32
N ASP A 63 -12.88 6.16 -3.56
CA ASP A 63 -14.31 6.17 -3.84
C ASP A 63 -14.99 4.85 -3.48
N GLU A 64 -16.29 4.96 -3.21
CA GLU A 64 -17.20 3.84 -3.03
C GLU A 64 -17.34 3.02 -4.32
N PRO A 65 -17.73 1.73 -4.23
CA PRO A 65 -17.78 0.89 -5.41
C PRO A 65 -18.95 1.30 -6.32
N LEU A 66 -18.66 1.53 -7.60
CA LEU A 66 -19.66 1.75 -8.63
C LEU A 66 -19.90 0.44 -9.40
N ASP A 67 -21.16 0.03 -9.54
CA ASP A 67 -21.55 -1.22 -10.21
C ASP A 67 -20.79 -2.47 -9.72
N GLY A 68 -20.47 -2.50 -8.43
CA GLY A 68 -19.76 -3.62 -7.80
C GLY A 68 -18.25 -3.64 -8.07
N VAL A 69 -17.67 -2.52 -8.49
CA VAL A 69 -16.22 -2.37 -8.71
C VAL A 69 -15.71 -1.14 -7.97
N TYR A 70 -14.69 -1.33 -7.13
CA TYR A 70 -13.94 -0.21 -6.55
C TYR A 70 -13.01 0.38 -7.62
N PRO A 71 -13.07 1.71 -7.86
CA PRO A 71 -12.11 2.36 -8.74
C PRO A 71 -10.73 2.43 -8.09
N ASP A 72 -9.70 2.38 -8.92
CA ASP A 72 -8.32 2.62 -8.51
C ASP A 72 -7.93 4.04 -8.94
N PRO A 73 -7.65 4.95 -7.98
CA PRO A 73 -7.40 6.36 -8.29
C PRO A 73 -6.12 6.60 -9.11
N PHE A 74 -5.23 5.61 -9.22
CA PHE A 74 -3.96 5.74 -9.94
C PHE A 74 -3.87 4.83 -11.18
N GLU A 75 -4.98 4.21 -11.59
CA GLU A 75 -5.02 3.25 -12.71
C GLU A 75 -4.55 3.86 -14.03
N GLU A 76 -4.94 5.10 -14.29
CA GLU A 76 -4.73 5.84 -15.54
C GLU A 76 -3.59 6.87 -15.45
N GLU A 77 -2.86 6.90 -14.34
CA GLU A 77 -1.73 7.82 -14.15
C GLU A 77 -0.51 7.40 -14.98
N GLU A 78 0.26 8.36 -15.47
CA GLU A 78 1.46 8.12 -16.29
C GLU A 78 2.67 7.74 -15.42
N ASP A 79 3.71 7.14 -16.03
CA ASP A 79 4.85 6.57 -15.27
C ASP A 79 5.57 7.60 -14.37
N PRO A 80 5.89 8.82 -14.84
CA PRO A 80 6.53 9.83 -13.98
C PRO A 80 5.65 10.26 -12.80
N GLU A 81 4.35 10.37 -13.00
CA GLU A 81 3.36 10.78 -12.02
C GLU A 81 3.24 9.71 -10.92
N LEU A 82 3.20 8.43 -11.29
CA LEU A 82 3.23 7.35 -10.31
C LEU A 82 4.50 7.39 -9.45
N LEU A 83 5.67 7.55 -10.07
CA LEU A 83 6.96 7.51 -9.37
C LEU A 83 7.24 8.72 -8.48
N SER A 84 6.50 9.81 -8.66
CA SER A 84 6.69 11.06 -7.89
C SER A 84 5.55 11.39 -6.94
N ASN A 85 4.48 10.57 -6.91
CA ASN A 85 3.29 10.83 -6.11
C ASN A 85 3.30 10.05 -4.78
N PRO A 86 3.44 10.73 -3.63
CA PRO A 86 3.45 10.09 -2.31
C PRO A 86 2.19 9.28 -2.00
N ASN A 87 1.03 9.73 -2.49
CA ASN A 87 -0.22 9.00 -2.30
C ASN A 87 -0.24 7.68 -3.08
N PHE A 88 0.39 7.64 -4.26
CA PHE A 88 0.57 6.38 -4.96
C PHE A 88 1.56 5.47 -4.22
N HIS A 89 2.63 6.01 -3.64
CA HIS A 89 3.54 5.21 -2.81
C HIS A 89 2.80 4.54 -1.64
N CYS A 90 1.88 5.27 -0.98
CA CYS A 90 0.99 4.70 0.02
C CYS A 90 0.11 3.57 -0.54
N GLN A 91 -0.54 3.77 -1.69
CA GLN A 91 -1.32 2.72 -2.34
C GLN A 91 -0.46 1.49 -2.65
N ASN A 92 0.70 1.71 -3.27
CA ASN A 92 1.60 0.66 -3.74
C ASN A 92 2.04 -0.24 -2.57
N VAL A 93 2.53 0.37 -1.49
CA VAL A 93 2.97 -0.39 -0.32
C VAL A 93 1.79 -1.08 0.37
N TYR A 94 0.65 -0.39 0.55
CA TYR A 94 -0.55 -0.97 1.14
C TYR A 94 -1.02 -2.21 0.37
N ALA A 95 -1.15 -2.09 -0.96
CA ALA A 95 -1.61 -3.16 -1.83
C ALA A 95 -0.66 -4.37 -1.78
N ILE A 96 0.65 -4.16 -1.77
CA ILE A 96 1.65 -5.22 -1.66
C ILE A 96 1.58 -5.92 -0.30
N VAL A 97 1.50 -5.16 0.80
CA VAL A 97 1.39 -5.72 2.16
C VAL A 97 0.11 -6.53 2.29
N MET A 98 -1.05 -5.98 1.90
CA MET A 98 -2.34 -6.65 1.99
C MET A 98 -2.43 -7.88 1.08
N ARG A 99 -1.87 -7.82 -0.14
CA ARG A 99 -1.78 -8.99 -1.03
C ARG A 99 -0.93 -10.09 -0.43
N THR A 100 0.19 -9.73 0.19
CA THR A 100 1.10 -10.68 0.86
C THR A 100 0.40 -11.31 2.05
N LEU A 101 -0.19 -10.50 2.94
CA LEU A 101 -0.92 -10.97 4.11
C LEU A 101 -2.07 -11.92 3.71
N ALA A 102 -2.87 -11.54 2.70
CA ALA A 102 -3.98 -12.38 2.23
C ALA A 102 -3.50 -13.75 1.73
N LYS A 103 -2.36 -13.83 1.04
CA LYS A 103 -1.76 -15.11 0.62
C LYS A 103 -1.36 -15.97 1.82
N PHE A 104 -0.72 -15.38 2.84
CA PHE A 104 -0.34 -16.10 4.05
C PHE A 104 -1.57 -16.58 4.84
N GLU A 105 -2.56 -15.73 5.05
CA GLU A 105 -3.77 -16.08 5.80
C GLU A 105 -4.62 -17.13 5.07
N PHE A 106 -4.67 -17.08 3.73
CA PHE A 106 -5.30 -18.12 2.93
C PHE A 106 -4.60 -19.47 3.10
N ALA A 107 -3.26 -19.50 3.02
CA ALA A 107 -2.49 -20.74 3.18
C ALA A 107 -2.55 -21.31 4.61
N LEU A 108 -2.58 -20.43 5.63
CA LEU A 108 -2.65 -20.81 7.04
C LEU A 108 -4.08 -21.19 7.49
N GLY A 109 -5.11 -20.78 6.75
CA GLY A 109 -6.51 -20.98 7.13
C GLY A 109 -6.95 -20.16 8.35
N ARG A 110 -6.14 -19.18 8.77
CA ARG A 110 -6.42 -18.31 9.92
C ARG A 110 -5.72 -16.96 9.77
N ARG A 111 -6.16 -15.98 10.55
CA ARG A 111 -5.48 -14.70 10.66
C ARG A 111 -4.07 -14.85 11.23
N VAL A 112 -3.14 -14.08 10.68
CA VAL A 112 -1.79 -13.94 11.22
C VAL A 112 -1.83 -12.99 12.41
N ASN A 113 -1.09 -13.29 13.47
CA ASN A 113 -0.90 -12.36 14.58
C ASN A 113 0.38 -11.57 14.34
N TRP A 114 0.39 -10.30 14.70
CA TRP A 114 1.60 -9.52 14.72
C TRP A 114 2.49 -9.96 15.88
N SER A 115 3.78 -9.65 15.79
CA SER A 115 4.75 -10.03 16.82
C SER A 115 4.65 -9.18 18.10
N PHE A 116 3.75 -8.20 18.12
CA PHE A 116 3.47 -7.26 19.19
C PHE A 116 1.98 -7.30 19.53
N ASP A 117 1.61 -6.72 20.68
CA ASP A 117 0.21 -6.58 21.08
C ASP A 117 -0.47 -5.48 20.24
N GLY A 118 -1.44 -5.87 19.43
CA GLY A 118 -2.16 -4.98 18.52
C GLY A 118 -2.67 -5.70 17.26
N HIS A 119 -3.53 -5.00 16.51
CA HIS A 119 -4.17 -5.56 15.31
C HIS A 119 -3.71 -4.91 14.00
N GLN A 120 -3.08 -3.74 14.07
CA GLN A 120 -2.58 -2.99 12.91
C GLN A 120 -1.05 -2.95 12.90
N LEU A 121 -0.47 -3.31 11.76
CA LEU A 121 0.92 -3.03 11.43
C LEU A 121 1.02 -1.62 10.87
N LYS A 122 1.89 -0.79 11.45
CA LYS A 122 2.19 0.52 10.88
C LYS A 122 3.09 0.37 9.67
N VAL A 123 2.91 1.22 8.68
CA VAL A 123 3.72 1.23 7.47
C VAL A 123 4.01 2.68 7.13
N ALA A 124 5.29 3.04 7.04
CA ALA A 124 5.71 4.39 6.68
C ALA A 124 6.51 4.34 5.36
N PRO A 125 5.89 4.73 4.23
CA PRO A 125 6.54 4.71 2.92
C PRO A 125 7.71 5.68 2.78
N HIS A 126 7.73 6.76 3.59
CA HIS A 126 8.75 7.82 3.56
C HIS A 126 9.38 8.02 4.94
N ALA A 127 9.80 6.94 5.58
CA ALA A 127 10.26 6.95 6.97
C ALA A 127 11.63 7.62 7.20
N PHE A 128 12.50 7.59 6.19
CA PHE A 128 13.85 8.15 6.23
C PHE A 128 14.35 8.37 4.78
N ALA A 129 15.59 8.85 4.62
CA ALA A 129 16.21 9.06 3.30
C ALA A 129 17.47 8.19 3.16
N ASP A 130 17.28 6.90 2.85
CA ASP A 130 18.36 5.93 2.65
C ASP A 130 17.82 4.72 1.88
N ALA A 131 18.65 4.06 1.07
CA ALA A 131 18.25 2.95 0.19
C ALA A 131 18.04 1.64 0.97
N ASN A 132 17.02 1.62 1.84
CA ASN A 132 16.75 0.50 2.74
C ASN A 132 15.26 0.40 3.09
N ALA A 133 14.85 -0.77 3.56
CA ALA A 133 13.57 -0.98 4.21
C ALA A 133 13.70 -2.03 5.31
N PHE A 134 13.06 -1.82 6.46
CA PHE A 134 13.17 -2.74 7.58
C PHE A 134 11.92 -2.78 8.45
N TYR A 135 11.82 -3.88 9.21
CA TYR A 135 10.81 -4.04 10.26
C TYR A 135 11.37 -3.62 11.62
N SER A 136 10.66 -2.74 12.32
CA SER A 136 10.93 -2.39 13.71
C SER A 136 9.82 -2.95 14.61
N ARG A 137 10.20 -3.83 15.54
CA ARG A 137 9.27 -4.38 16.54
C ARG A 137 8.81 -3.30 17.52
N ASP A 138 9.73 -2.46 17.95
CA ASP A 138 9.49 -1.43 18.97
C ASP A 138 8.53 -0.37 18.43
N ASP A 139 8.71 0.04 17.17
CA ASP A 139 7.81 0.99 16.50
C ASP A 139 6.53 0.32 15.97
N ARG A 140 6.52 -1.02 15.91
CA ARG A 140 5.45 -1.85 15.34
C ARG A 140 5.22 -1.52 13.86
N ALA A 141 6.32 -1.29 13.13
CA ALA A 141 6.28 -0.66 11.83
C ALA A 141 7.14 -1.36 10.78
N LEU A 142 6.69 -1.31 9.52
CA LEU A 142 7.55 -1.41 8.34
C LEU A 142 7.93 0.00 7.89
N LEU A 143 9.23 0.24 7.73
CA LEU A 143 9.81 1.54 7.44
C LEU A 143 10.56 1.46 6.10
N PHE A 144 10.28 2.38 5.19
CA PHE A 144 10.90 2.49 3.86
C PHE A 144 11.58 3.86 3.73
N GLY A 145 12.70 3.93 3.02
CA GLY A 145 13.42 5.20 2.78
C GLY A 145 13.90 5.40 1.36
#